data_AF-A0A8T8D8Q4-F1
#
_entry.id   AF-A0A8T8D8Q4-F1
#
_cell.length_a   1.000
_cell.length_b   1.000
_cell.length_c   1.000
_cell.angle_alpha   90.00
_cell.angle_beta   90.00
_cell.angle_gamma   90.00
#
_symmetry.space_group_name_H-M   'P 1'
#
loop_
_entity.id
_entity.type
_entity.pdbx_description
1 polymer ?
#
loop_
_entity_poly.entity_id
_entity_poly.type
_entity_poly.pdbx_seq_one_letter_code
_entity_poly.pdbx_strand_id
1 'polypeptide(L)' 'MEKSEESLHDAWTLYNQGSLFACVVRLYYAAFYAVQAWFGEQGITYRKHSGVRSGFHRHLIQTTRTSPRVLG' A
#
# COMPACT_ATOMS: atom_id res chain seq x y z
N MET A 1 1.72 0.01 -10.10
CA MET A 1 2.17 -1.33 -9.65
C MET A 1 3.68 -1.50 -9.77
N GLU A 2 4.30 -1.19 -10.91
CA GLU A 2 5.77 -1.30 -11.11
C GLU A 2 6.62 -0.77 -9.94
N LYS A 3 6.39 0.47 -9.49
CA LYS A 3 7.14 1.06 -8.35
C LYS A 3 6.94 0.35 -7.01
N SER A 4 5.79 -0.31 -6.82
CA SER A 4 5.54 -1.15 -5.66
C SER A 4 6.43 -2.40 -5.69
N GLU A 5 6.49 -3.05 -6.85
CA GLU A 5 7.26 -4.28 -7.05
C GLU A 5 8.76 -4.03 -6.93
N GLU A 6 9.26 -2.95 -7.54
CA GLU A 6 10.65 -2.50 -7.41
C GLU A 6 11.01 -2.26 -5.92
N SER A 7 10.15 -1.55 -5.19
CA SER A 7 10.37 -1.29 -3.76
C SER A 7 10.35 -2.57 -2.90
N LEU A 8 9.52 -3.54 -3.26
CA LEU A 8 9.45 -4.84 -2.56
C LEU A 8 10.70 -5.68 -2.83
N HIS A 9 11.19 -5.68 -4.08
CA HIS A 9 12.44 -6.35 -4.45
C HIS A 9 13.63 -5.75 -3.69
N ASP A 10 13.71 -4.42 -3.60
CA ASP A 10 14.73 -3.72 -2.81
C ASP A 10 14.66 -4.09 -1.33
N ALA A 11 13.45 -4.16 -0.75
CA ALA A 11 13.24 -4.57 0.63
C ALA A 11 13.78 -5.98 0.87
N TRP A 12 13.56 -6.90 -0.06
CA TRP A 12 14.08 -8.26 0.02
C TRP A 12 15.60 -8.31 0.01
N THR A 13 16.23 -7.54 -0.88
CA THR A 13 17.69 -7.40 -0.92
C THR A 13 18.25 -6.87 0.40
N LEU A 14 17.63 -5.83 0.97
CA LEU A 14 18.04 -5.24 2.24
C LEU A 14 17.83 -6.17 3.44
N TYR A 15 16.77 -6.99 3.41
CA TYR A 15 16.53 -8.02 4.41
C TYR A 15 17.65 -9.06 4.43
N ASN A 16 18.03 -9.57 3.25
CA ASN A 16 19.10 -10.56 3.12
C ASN A 16 20.47 -10.01 3.55
N GLN A 17 20.65 -8.68 3.50
CA GLN A 17 21.86 -7.98 3.98
C GLN A 17 21.81 -7.65 5.48
N GLY A 18 20.72 -7.97 6.19
CA GLY A 18 20.54 -7.64 7.61
C GLY A 18 20.21 -6.17 7.88
N SER A 19 19.99 -5.36 6.84
CA SER A 19 19.67 -3.93 6.96
C SER A 19 18.18 -3.72 7.27
N LEU A 20 17.75 -4.15 8.45
CA LEU A 20 16.32 -4.23 8.82
C LEU A 20 15.60 -2.87 8.76
N PHE A 21 16.23 -1.80 9.25
CA PHE A 21 15.60 -0.46 9.20
C PHE A 21 15.35 -0.01 7.75
N ALA A 22 16.35 -0.17 6.87
CA ALA A 22 16.21 0.17 5.46
C ALA A 22 15.17 -0.72 4.76
N CYS A 23 15.12 -2.00 5.10
CA CYS A 23 14.08 -2.93 4.63
C CYS A 23 12.67 -2.43 4.98
N VAL A 24 12.42 -2.06 6.24
CA VAL A 24 11.11 -1.56 6.69
C VAL A 24 10.70 -0.29 5.94
N VAL A 25 11.64 0.64 5.71
CA VAL A 25 11.38 1.84 4.91
C VAL A 25 10.96 1.47 3.49
N ARG A 26 11.62 0.51 2.84
CA ARG A 26 11.25 0.04 1.50
C ARG A 26 9.90 -0.68 1.46
N LEU A 27 9.59 -1.49 2.47
CA LEU A 27 8.26 -2.12 2.62
C LEU A 27 7.14 -1.08 2.74
N TYR A 28 7.38 0.00 3.49
CA TYR A 28 6.42 1.10 3.59
C TYR A 28 6.11 1.73 2.23
N TYR A 29 7.15 2.01 1.43
CA TYR A 29 6.96 2.59 0.10
C TYR A 29 6.33 1.62 -0.89
N ALA A 30 6.66 0.32 -0.81
CA ALA A 30 5.99 -0.72 -1.61
C ALA A 30 4.47 -0.68 -1.35
N ALA A 31 4.05 -0.77 -0.08
CA ALA A 31 2.65 -0.68 0.29
C ALA A 31 1.99 0.63 -0.16
N PHE A 32 2.68 1.77 0.00
CA PHE A 32 2.19 3.07 -0.45
C PHE A 32 1.93 3.11 -1.96
N TYR A 33 2.85 2.61 -2.78
CA TYR A 33 2.68 2.60 -4.24
C TYR A 33 1.61 1.63 -4.70
N ALA A 34 1.44 0.48 -4.04
CA ALA A 34 0.33 -0.45 -4.31
C ALA A 34 -1.02 0.23 -4.08
N VAL A 35 -1.17 0.90 -2.94
CA VAL A 35 -2.39 1.62 -2.58
C VAL A 35 -2.67 2.78 -3.53
N GLN A 36 -1.64 3.54 -3.93
CA GLN A 36 -1.81 4.60 -4.92
C GLN A 36 -2.24 4.06 -6.28
N ALA A 37 -1.67 2.95 -6.73
CA ALA A 37 -2.07 2.31 -7.98
C ALA A 37 -3.55 1.88 -7.92
N TRP A 38 -3.97 1.25 -6.82
CA TRP A 38 -5.36 0.87 -6.60
C TRP A 38 -6.31 2.08 -6.62
N PHE A 39 -5.95 3.18 -5.96
CA PHE A 39 -6.75 4.41 -6.03
C PHE A 39 -6.84 4.98 -7.46
N GLY A 40 -5.75 4.93 -8.22
CA GLY A 40 -5.72 5.35 -9.62
C GLY A 40 -6.70 4.55 -10.49
N GLU A 41 -6.79 3.22 -10.29
CA GLU A 41 -7.77 2.37 -10.99
C GLU A 41 -9.22 2.74 -10.65
N GLN A 42 -9.46 3.28 -9.45
CA GLN A 42 -10.78 3.78 -9.03
C GLN A 42 -11.03 5.25 -9.42
N GLY A 43 -10.10 5.89 -10.14
CA GLY A 43 -10.18 7.31 -10.50
C GLY A 43 -10.00 8.27 -9.32
N ILE A 44 -9.48 7.80 -8.19
CA ILE A 44 -9.28 8.56 -6.97
C ILE A 44 -7.82 9.04 -6.92
N THR A 45 -7.62 10.35 -6.77
CA THR A 45 -6.27 10.93 -6.66
C THR A 45 -6.15 11.75 -5.38
N TYR A 46 -5.09 11.49 -4.60
CA TYR A 46 -4.77 12.27 -3.41
C TYR A 46 -3.56 13.16 -3.65
N ARG A 47 -3.70 14.46 -3.36
CA ARG A 47 -2.60 15.44 -3.50
C ARG A 47 -1.57 15.40 -2.37
N LYS A 48 -1.93 14.81 -1.23
CA LYS A 48 -1.09 14.74 -0.03
C LYS A 48 -0.89 13.29 0.40
N HIS A 49 0.29 12.97 0.91
CA HIS A 49 0.60 11.65 1.45
C HIS A 49 -0.36 11.25 2.59
N SER A 50 -0.76 12.19 3.43
CA SER A 50 -1.76 11.95 4.48
C SER A 50 -3.13 11.56 3.91
N GLY A 51 -3.48 12.06 2.72
CA GLY A 51 -4.71 11.71 2.00
C GLY A 51 -4.72 10.24 1.58
N VAL A 52 -3.60 9.71 1.07
CA VAL A 52 -3.47 8.30 0.71
C VAL A 52 -3.64 7.39 1.92
N ARG A 53 -3.06 7.74 3.08
CA ARG A 53 -3.20 6.98 4.33
C ARG A 53 -4.64 6.96 4.84
N SER A 54 -5.29 8.12 4.91
CA SER A 54 -6.69 8.21 5.35
C SER A 54 -7.64 7.52 4.38
N GLY A 55 -7.39 7.66 3.08
CA GLY A 55 -8.10 6.95 2.02
C GLY A 55 -7.98 5.44 2.20
N PHE A 56 -6.75 4.94 2.39
CA PHE A 56 -6.51 3.50 2.58
C PHE A 56 -7.33 2.93 3.73
N HIS A 57 -7.29 3.60 4.89
CA HIS A 57 -8.08 3.18 6.04
C HIS A 57 -9.58 3.16 5.76
N ARG A 58 -10.09 4.16 5.05
CA ARG A 58 -11.52 4.25 4.69
C ARG A 58 -11.95 3.23 3.65
N HIS A 59 -11.16 3.01 2.61
CA HIS A 59 -11.55 2.23 1.44
C HIS A 59 -11.17 0.76 1.52
N LEU A 60 -10.10 0.40 2.23
CA LEU A 60 -9.59 -0.97 2.30
C LEU A 60 -9.77 -1.60 3.70
N ILE A 61 -9.65 -0.82 4.78
CA ILE A 61 -9.79 -1.33 6.16
C ILE A 61 -11.24 -1.28 6.67
N GLN A 62 -11.97 -0.18 6.43
CA GLN A 62 -13.38 -0.11 6.86
C GLN A 62 -14.29 -0.99 6.00
N THR A 63 -14.03 -1.09 4.69
CA THR A 63 -14.74 -2.02 3.79
C THR A 63 -14.60 -3.49 4.23
N THR A 64 -13.42 -3.89 4.73
CA THR A 64 -13.22 -5.25 5.26
C THR A 64 -13.92 -5.48 6.60
N ARG A 65 -14.24 -4.42 7.35
CA ARG A 65 -14.92 -4.53 8.66
C ARG A 65 -16.45 -4.51 8.57
N THR A 66 -17.04 -4.06 7.46
CA THR A 66 -18.51 -3.91 7.30
C THR A 66 -19.14 -4.86 6.29
N SER A 67 -18.48 -5.95 5.90
CA SER A 67 -19.08 -6.95 5.01
C SER A 67 -19.21 -8.33 5.66
N PRO A 68 -20.44 -8.76 5.98
CA PRO A 68 -21.01 -9.95 5.41
C PRO A 68 -21.91 -9.49 4.26
N ARG A 69 -21.36 -9.39 3.05
CA ARG A 69 -22.21 -9.40 1.84
C ARG A 69 -22.72 -10.82 1.68
N VAL A 70 -23.83 -11.13 2.36
CA VAL A 70 -24.79 -12.09 1.84
C VAL A 70 -25.39 -11.45 0.59
N LEU A 71 -24.92 -11.93 -0.57
CA LEU A 71 -25.72 -11.91 -1.79
C LEU A 71 -26.58 -13.17 -1.72
N GLY A 72 -27.87 -12.98 -1.46
CA GLY A 72 -28.90 -14.00 -1.36
C GLY A 72 -30.23 -13.34 -1.06
#